data_AF-A0A2M6UER7-F1
#
_entry.id   AF-A0A2M6UER7-F1
#
_cell.length_a   1.000
_cell.length_b   1.000
_cell.length_c   1.000
_cell.angle_alpha   90.00
_cell.angle_beta   90.00
_cell.angle_gamma   90.00
#
_symmetry.space_group_name_H-M   'P 1'
#
loop_
_entity.id
_entity.type
_entity.pdbx_description
1 polymer ?
#
loop_
_entity_poly.entity_id
_entity_poly.type
_entity_poly.pdbx_seq_one_letter_code
_entity_poly.pdbx_strand_id
1 'polypeptide(L)'
;MFGCPGEYGFPLYLFPGLFHFDIEFHISVHIPYIFHIQMRFGMSNVADPTTKALTTIIDALTPLSSEERHRTVGAAMIFLGETVVAPHRKNAEAGETGDKPSDDDDTDGQYSPFILKWMKQHSVSAEELDQVFHFGPENSFDLLHAPGKWKKEQTLNTYILTGLGHYLASSGDRSFDDVTARAFCERIGCYDQANHAAHLKSRGPEFTGEKGRGYGLTNPGIRRGAALVKEVSNSAST
;
A
#
# COMPACT_ATOMS: atom_id res chain seq x y z
N MET A 1 -54.66 14.64 -15.74
CA MET A 1 -54.51 15.54 -14.59
C MET A 1 -53.04 15.53 -14.19
N PHE A 2 -52.45 16.73 -14.16
CA PHE A 2 -51.07 17.02 -13.80
C PHE A 2 -50.83 16.81 -12.30
N GLY A 3 -49.61 16.42 -11.92
CA GLY A 3 -49.12 16.39 -10.54
C GLY A 3 -47.62 16.12 -10.49
N CYS A 4 -46.86 17.16 -10.14
CA CYS A 4 -45.41 17.39 -10.27
C CYS A 4 -44.49 16.55 -9.35
N PRO A 5 -43.15 16.61 -9.59
CA PRO A 5 -42.14 15.64 -9.14
C PRO A 5 -41.55 15.96 -7.76
N GLY A 6 -41.08 14.91 -7.07
CA GLY A 6 -40.35 15.01 -5.81
C GLY A 6 -38.87 15.34 -6.03
N GLU A 7 -38.40 16.32 -5.26
CA GLU A 7 -37.05 16.87 -5.22
C GLU A 7 -36.02 15.84 -4.76
N TYR A 8 -34.91 15.73 -5.52
CA TYR A 8 -33.70 15.02 -5.09
C TYR A 8 -32.75 16.03 -4.44
N GLY A 9 -32.70 16.02 -3.10
CA GLY A 9 -31.64 16.68 -2.35
C GLY A 9 -30.41 15.77 -2.26
N PHE A 10 -29.33 16.13 -2.97
CA PHE A 10 -28.01 15.54 -2.76
C PHE A 10 -27.27 16.31 -1.67
N PRO A 11 -26.83 15.67 -0.56
CA PRO A 11 -25.89 16.29 0.35
C PRO A 11 -24.50 16.34 -0.30
N LEU A 12 -24.06 17.54 -0.68
CA LEU A 12 -22.67 17.85 -0.98
C LEU A 12 -21.87 17.76 0.33
N TYR A 13 -21.11 16.68 0.49
CA TYR A 13 -20.05 16.62 1.49
C TYR A 13 -18.92 17.56 1.05
N LEU A 14 -18.91 18.76 1.63
CA LEU A 14 -17.75 19.66 1.60
C LEU A 14 -16.62 19.02 2.39
N PHE A 15 -15.50 18.76 1.73
CA PHE A 15 -14.21 18.48 2.36
C PHE A 15 -13.75 19.72 3.15
N PRO A 16 -13.52 19.63 4.48
CA PRO A 16 -12.86 20.69 5.23
C PRO A 16 -11.35 20.53 5.08
N GLY A 17 -10.74 21.29 4.18
CA GLY A 17 -9.29 21.29 3.99
C GLY A 17 -8.75 22.48 3.20
N LEU A 18 -9.54 23.55 3.06
CA LEU A 18 -9.08 24.78 2.42
C LEU A 18 -8.58 25.74 3.51
N PHE A 19 -7.28 26.03 3.46
CA PHE A 19 -6.59 27.06 4.23
C PHE A 19 -7.43 28.34 4.31
N HIS A 20 -7.83 28.71 5.53
CA HIS A 20 -8.43 30.01 5.80
C HIS A 20 -7.31 31.05 5.77
N PHE A 21 -7.25 31.84 4.69
CA PHE A 21 -6.42 33.05 4.67
C PHE A 21 -7.29 34.21 5.16
N ASP A 22 -7.12 34.60 6.42
CA ASP A 22 -7.63 35.88 6.90
C ASP A 22 -6.79 36.99 6.26
N ILE A 23 -7.38 37.68 5.28
CA ILE A 23 -6.80 38.89 4.69
C ILE A 23 -7.59 40.08 5.23
N GLU A 24 -7.10 40.68 6.32
CA GLU A 24 -7.60 41.97 6.80
C GLU A 24 -7.09 43.10 5.90
N PHE A 25 -7.98 43.68 5.08
CA PHE A 25 -7.70 44.91 4.34
C PHE A 25 -8.12 46.13 5.15
N HIS A 26 -7.15 46.82 5.76
CA HIS A 26 -7.38 48.13 6.36
C HIS A 26 -7.17 49.23 5.31
N ILE A 27 -8.26 49.69 4.67
CA ILE A 27 -8.22 50.77 3.68
C ILE A 27 -8.42 52.11 4.39
N SER A 28 -7.33 52.82 4.69
CA SER A 28 -7.40 54.24 5.05
C SER A 28 -7.33 55.10 3.79
N VAL A 29 -8.40 55.82 3.50
CA VAL A 29 -8.49 56.74 2.35
C VAL A 29 -8.03 58.13 2.78
N HIS A 30 -6.86 58.54 2.30
CA HIS A 30 -6.48 59.96 2.21
C HIS A 30 -5.91 60.26 0.82
N ILE A 31 -6.41 61.35 0.23
CA ILE A 31 -6.19 61.85 -1.14
C ILE A 31 -4.81 62.58 -1.21
N PRO A 32 -4.20 62.81 -2.39
CA PRO A 32 -3.73 61.89 -3.43
C PRO A 32 -2.18 61.84 -3.46
N TYR A 33 -1.63 61.00 -4.33
CA TYR A 33 -0.21 60.85 -4.69
C TYR A 33 0.59 59.79 -3.90
N ILE A 34 0.94 58.75 -4.67
CA ILE A 34 1.89 57.66 -4.39
C ILE A 34 1.39 56.62 -3.38
N PHE A 35 0.74 55.58 -3.91
CA PHE A 35 0.48 54.34 -3.18
C PHE A 35 1.80 53.62 -2.92
N HIS A 36 2.33 53.75 -1.71
CA HIS A 36 3.40 52.88 -1.23
C HIS A 36 2.75 51.64 -0.60
N ILE A 37 2.58 50.57 -1.39
CA ILE A 37 2.12 49.28 -0.87
C ILE A 37 3.27 48.67 -0.07
N GLN A 38 3.28 48.86 1.24
CA GLN A 38 4.21 48.17 2.12
C GLN A 38 3.60 46.81 2.48
N MET A 39 4.00 45.76 1.77
CA MET A 39 3.62 44.38 2.08
C MET A 39 4.28 43.92 3.40
N ARG A 40 3.61 44.27 4.50
CA ARG A 40 3.26 43.44 5.64
C ARG A 40 3.41 41.90 5.64
N PHE A 41 4.45 41.24 5.15
CA PHE A 41 4.55 39.78 5.34
C PHE A 41 4.84 39.45 6.81
N GLY A 42 3.78 39.36 7.61
CA GLY A 42 3.82 38.69 8.90
C GLY A 42 3.96 37.19 8.66
N MET A 43 5.19 36.71 8.46
CA MET A 43 5.49 35.28 8.60
C MET A 43 5.35 34.94 10.08
N SER A 44 4.14 34.55 10.48
CA SER A 44 3.92 33.83 11.72
C SER A 44 4.78 32.57 11.66
N ASN A 45 5.94 32.60 12.32
CA ASN A 45 6.78 31.44 12.62
C ASN A 45 6.01 30.52 13.58
N VAL A 46 4.91 29.93 13.12
CA VAL A 46 4.39 28.71 13.72
C VAL A 46 5.37 27.65 13.25
N ALA A 47 6.43 27.48 14.03
CA ALA A 47 7.40 26.42 13.79
C ALA A 47 6.63 25.10 13.77
N ASP A 48 6.46 24.58 12.57
CA ASP A 48 5.81 23.32 12.31
C ASP A 48 6.44 22.25 13.24
N PRO A 49 5.64 21.48 14.00
CA PRO A 49 6.16 20.49 14.95
C PRO A 49 7.15 19.53 14.30
N THR A 50 6.97 19.23 13.02
CA THR A 50 7.87 18.42 12.19
C THR A 50 9.24 19.09 12.02
N THR A 51 9.28 20.39 11.77
CA THR A 51 10.53 21.17 11.67
C THR A 51 11.29 21.18 13.01
N LYS A 52 10.59 21.32 14.14
CA LYS A 52 11.21 21.29 15.48
C LYS A 52 11.76 19.89 15.83
N ALA A 53 11.05 18.84 15.44
CA ALA A 53 11.52 17.47 15.61
C ALA A 53 12.79 17.21 14.78
N LEU A 54 12.79 17.66 13.53
CA LEU A 54 13.94 17.52 12.63
C LEU A 54 15.18 18.23 13.16
N THR A 55 15.07 19.48 13.64
CA THR A 55 16.21 20.21 14.22
C THR A 55 16.76 19.50 15.45
N THR A 56 15.89 18.95 16.29
CA THR A 56 16.30 18.17 17.48
C THR A 56 17.10 16.92 17.10
N ILE A 57 16.68 16.22 16.04
CA ILE A 57 17.41 15.04 15.52
C ILE A 57 18.78 15.46 14.97
N ILE A 58 18.84 16.55 14.20
CA ILE A 58 20.11 17.06 13.64
C ILE A 58 21.07 17.44 14.76
N ASP A 59 20.61 18.17 15.78
CA ASP A 59 21.44 18.57 16.92
C ASP A 59 21.98 17.34 17.69
N ALA A 60 21.15 16.31 17.86
CA ALA A 60 21.55 15.05 18.50
C ALA A 60 22.58 14.24 17.68
N LEU A 61 22.52 14.31 16.34
CA LEU A 61 23.43 13.59 15.45
C LEU A 61 24.74 14.35 15.15
N THR A 62 24.74 15.68 15.31
CA THR A 62 25.89 16.55 15.04
C THR A 62 27.20 16.13 15.74
N PRO A 63 27.21 15.72 17.03
CA PRO A 63 28.46 15.34 17.69
C PRO A 63 29.02 13.96 17.28
N LEU A 64 28.25 13.15 16.54
CA LEU A 64 28.66 11.82 16.11
C LEU A 64 29.48 11.86 14.81
N SER A 65 30.39 10.90 14.63
CA SER A 65 31.06 10.70 13.34
C SER A 65 30.05 10.31 12.25
N SER A 66 30.41 10.46 10.97
CA SER A 66 29.50 10.08 9.87
C SER A 66 29.08 8.62 9.95
N GLU A 67 30.02 7.73 10.27
CA GLU A 67 29.75 6.30 10.42
C GLU A 67 28.78 6.01 11.57
N GLU A 68 28.97 6.64 12.73
CA GLU A 68 28.07 6.49 13.87
C GLU A 68 26.69 7.05 13.59
N ARG A 69 26.58 8.19 12.89
CA ARG A 69 25.28 8.74 12.45
C ARG A 69 24.50 7.74 11.61
N HIS A 70 25.16 7.11 10.62
CA HIS A 70 24.51 6.10 9.77
C HIS A 70 24.04 4.88 10.57
N ARG A 71 24.85 4.40 11.53
CA ARG A 71 24.46 3.29 12.41
C ARG A 71 23.29 3.65 13.32
N THR A 72 23.31 4.84 13.91
CA THR A 72 22.25 5.32 14.82
C THR A 72 20.93 5.52 14.09
N VAL A 73 20.94 6.14 12.91
CA VAL A 73 19.73 6.29 12.07
C VAL A 73 19.20 4.93 11.65
N GLY A 74 20.07 4.01 11.23
CA GLY A 74 19.69 2.63 10.89
C GLY A 74 19.03 1.88 12.05
N ALA A 75 19.59 2.00 13.26
CA ALA A 75 19.02 1.39 14.46
C ALA A 75 17.68 2.02 14.86
N ALA A 76 17.54 3.34 14.75
CA ALA A 76 16.29 4.04 15.04
C ALA A 76 15.15 3.58 14.13
N MET A 77 15.41 3.43 12.83
CA MET A 77 14.45 2.92 11.88
C MET A 77 14.03 1.47 12.19
N ILE A 78 14.99 0.59 12.53
CA ILE A 78 14.68 -0.78 12.99
C ILE A 78 13.78 -0.76 14.23
N PHE A 79 14.05 0.14 15.18
CA PHE A 79 13.26 0.27 16.41
C PHE A 79 11.84 0.80 16.14
N LEU A 80 11.68 1.66 15.13
CA LEU A 80 10.38 2.15 14.66
C LEU A 80 9.61 1.12 13.82
N GLY A 81 10.20 -0.03 13.51
CA GLY A 81 9.61 -1.04 12.61
C GLY A 81 9.73 -0.70 11.13
N GLU A 82 10.47 0.36 10.79
CA GLU A 82 10.76 0.76 9.41
C GLU A 82 12.07 0.09 8.96
N THR A 83 11.98 -0.87 8.05
CA THR A 83 13.17 -1.61 7.61
C THR A 83 14.04 -0.77 6.68
N VAL A 84 15.22 -0.35 7.15
CA VAL A 84 16.22 0.29 6.28
C VAL A 84 16.85 -0.78 5.40
N VAL A 85 16.61 -0.69 4.09
CA VAL A 85 17.37 -1.45 3.10
C VAL A 85 18.81 -0.97 3.20
N ALA A 86 19.71 -1.82 3.72
CA ALA A 86 21.12 -1.45 3.89
C ALA A 86 21.73 -1.10 2.52
N PRO A 87 22.42 0.06 2.38
CA PRO A 87 23.16 0.34 1.16
C PRO A 87 24.26 -0.71 1.00
N HIS A 88 24.27 -1.33 -0.18
CA HIS A 88 25.26 -2.30 -0.63
C HIS A 88 26.68 -1.80 -0.33
N ARG A 89 27.34 -2.38 0.68
CA ARG A 89 28.80 -2.25 0.83
C ARG A 89 29.43 -3.03 -0.31
N LYS A 90 29.81 -2.35 -1.39
CA LYS A 90 30.81 -2.84 -2.35
C LYS A 90 32.15 -2.90 -1.63
N ASN A 91 32.39 -3.96 -0.87
CA ASN A 91 33.74 -4.37 -0.53
C ASN A 91 34.23 -5.23 -1.68
N ALA A 92 35.15 -4.67 -2.47
CA ALA A 92 36.02 -5.40 -3.35
C ALA A 92 36.90 -6.33 -2.51
N GLU A 93 36.97 -7.62 -2.89
CA GLU A 93 38.20 -8.39 -3.07
C GLU A 93 37.91 -9.83 -3.55
N ALA A 94 38.30 -10.06 -4.82
CA ALA A 94 38.81 -11.27 -5.48
C ALA A 94 38.28 -12.68 -5.13
N GLY A 95 37.73 -13.38 -6.15
CA GLY A 95 37.76 -14.85 -6.22
C GLY A 95 36.70 -15.53 -7.10
N GLU A 96 37.02 -15.68 -8.40
CA GLU A 96 36.65 -16.78 -9.33
C GLU A 96 35.18 -17.21 -9.57
N THR A 97 34.74 -16.87 -10.81
CA THR A 97 34.03 -17.71 -11.80
C THR A 97 32.88 -18.60 -11.33
N GLY A 98 31.67 -18.07 -11.46
CA GLY A 98 30.44 -18.83 -11.59
C GLY A 98 29.46 -18.02 -12.43
N ASP A 99 29.53 -18.22 -13.74
CA ASP A 99 28.63 -17.66 -14.75
C ASP A 99 27.18 -18.03 -14.38
N LYS A 100 26.46 -17.05 -13.82
CA LYS A 100 25.01 -17.06 -13.72
C LYS A 100 24.53 -15.84 -14.48
N PRO A 101 23.60 -15.98 -15.42
CA PRO A 101 22.98 -14.82 -16.05
C PRO A 101 22.28 -14.04 -14.94
N SER A 102 22.81 -12.87 -14.63
CA SER A 102 22.10 -11.85 -13.90
C SER A 102 21.06 -11.28 -14.85
N ASP A 103 19.87 -11.88 -14.83
CA ASP A 103 18.63 -11.17 -15.13
C ASP A 103 18.47 -10.13 -14.02
N ASP A 104 19.22 -9.03 -14.14
CA ASP A 104 18.88 -7.78 -13.48
C ASP A 104 17.68 -7.22 -14.28
N ASP A 105 16.54 -7.88 -14.10
CA ASP A 105 15.25 -7.44 -14.58
C ASP A 105 14.88 -6.15 -13.84
N ASP A 106 14.63 -5.09 -14.60
CA ASP A 106 14.42 -3.67 -14.23
C ASP A 106 13.17 -3.43 -13.34
N THR A 107 12.91 -4.31 -12.37
CA THR A 107 11.80 -4.25 -11.42
C THR A 107 12.06 -3.35 -10.21
N ASP A 108 13.25 -2.73 -10.15
CA ASP A 108 13.80 -2.01 -8.99
C ASP A 108 12.96 -0.81 -8.50
N GLY A 109 11.94 -0.39 -9.25
CA GLY A 109 11.01 0.68 -8.83
C GLY A 109 9.56 0.26 -8.59
N GLN A 110 9.13 -0.92 -9.02
CA GLN A 110 7.69 -1.25 -9.06
C GLN A 110 7.19 -1.90 -7.77
N TYR A 111 8.07 -2.61 -7.05
CA TYR A 111 7.70 -3.40 -5.88
C TYR A 111 8.35 -2.87 -4.60
N SER A 112 7.63 -2.98 -3.50
CA SER A 112 8.23 -2.71 -2.19
C SER A 112 9.32 -3.74 -1.87
N PRO A 113 10.36 -3.39 -1.08
CA PRO A 113 11.38 -4.34 -0.65
C PRO A 113 10.82 -5.57 0.07
N PHE A 114 9.65 -5.42 0.71
CA PHE A 114 8.93 -6.52 1.33
C PHE A 114 8.41 -7.53 0.31
N ILE A 115 7.81 -7.06 -0.79
CA ILE A 115 7.32 -7.91 -1.87
C ILE A 115 8.48 -8.64 -2.54
N LEU A 116 9.58 -7.95 -2.85
CA LEU A 116 10.78 -8.56 -3.44
C LEU A 116 11.35 -9.68 -2.56
N LYS A 117 11.39 -9.46 -1.23
CA LYS A 117 11.81 -10.48 -0.27
C LYS A 117 10.86 -11.68 -0.27
N TRP A 118 9.55 -11.44 -0.28
CA TRP A 118 8.54 -12.50 -0.32
C TRP A 118 8.63 -13.31 -1.60
N MET A 119 8.76 -12.65 -2.76
CA MET A 119 8.94 -13.28 -4.06
C MET A 119 10.15 -14.23 -4.05
N LYS A 120 11.30 -13.75 -3.56
CA LYS A 120 12.51 -14.57 -3.41
C LYS A 120 12.29 -15.77 -2.49
N GLN A 121 11.58 -15.58 -1.37
CA GLN A 121 11.28 -16.65 -0.42
C GLN A 121 10.38 -17.75 -0.99
N HIS A 122 9.46 -17.38 -1.89
CA HIS A 122 8.49 -18.29 -2.47
C HIS A 122 8.82 -18.71 -3.92
N SER A 123 9.94 -18.22 -4.46
CA SER A 123 10.38 -18.42 -5.84
C SER A 123 9.29 -18.05 -6.85
N VAL A 124 8.68 -16.87 -6.65
CA VAL A 124 7.67 -16.28 -7.54
C VAL A 124 8.35 -15.18 -8.35
N SER A 125 8.19 -15.18 -9.68
CA SER A 125 8.73 -14.13 -10.55
C SER A 125 7.85 -12.88 -10.56
N ALA A 126 8.38 -11.76 -11.07
CA ALA A 126 7.62 -10.51 -11.17
C ALA A 126 6.43 -10.67 -12.12
N GLU A 127 6.66 -11.33 -13.26
CA GLU A 127 5.65 -11.57 -14.29
C GLU A 127 4.53 -12.49 -13.77
N GLU A 128 4.88 -13.52 -12.99
CA GLU A 128 3.88 -14.37 -12.33
C GLU A 128 3.00 -13.55 -11.38
N LEU A 129 3.61 -12.62 -10.63
CA LEU A 129 2.88 -11.77 -9.68
C LEU A 129 2.00 -10.74 -10.40
N ASP A 130 2.51 -10.08 -11.43
CA ASP A 130 1.79 -9.06 -12.22
C ASP A 130 0.56 -9.63 -12.96
N GLN A 131 0.59 -10.92 -13.31
CA GLN A 131 -0.57 -11.58 -13.92
C GLN A 131 -1.74 -11.75 -12.94
N VAL A 132 -1.46 -11.77 -11.64
CA VAL A 132 -2.48 -11.95 -10.61
C VAL A 132 -2.85 -10.63 -9.97
N PHE A 133 -1.85 -9.82 -9.65
CA PHE A 133 -2.00 -8.58 -8.90
C PHE A 133 -1.54 -7.37 -9.69
N HIS A 134 -2.30 -6.30 -9.59
CA HIS A 134 -1.84 -4.98 -9.98
C HIS A 134 -1.75 -4.10 -8.75
N PHE A 135 -0.54 -3.82 -8.27
CA PHE A 135 -0.33 -2.97 -7.10
C PHE A 135 -0.43 -1.49 -7.50
N GLY A 136 -1.30 -0.76 -6.81
CA GLY A 136 -1.49 0.67 -6.99
C GLY A 136 -0.72 1.49 -5.95
N PRO A 137 -0.86 2.83 -5.99
CA PRO A 137 -0.33 3.69 -4.94
C PRO A 137 -1.02 3.41 -3.58
N GLU A 138 -0.37 3.78 -2.49
CA GLU A 138 -0.95 3.76 -1.12
C GLU A 138 -1.41 2.38 -0.62
N ASN A 139 -0.66 1.31 -0.90
CA ASN A 139 -0.98 -0.06 -0.47
C ASN A 139 -2.32 -0.59 -1.02
N SER A 140 -2.79 -0.04 -2.15
CA SER A 140 -3.92 -0.59 -2.89
C SER A 140 -3.47 -1.68 -3.85
N PHE A 141 -4.36 -2.62 -4.15
CA PHE A 141 -4.11 -3.64 -5.17
C PHE A 141 -5.41 -4.03 -5.87
N ASP A 142 -5.29 -4.45 -7.12
CA ASP A 142 -6.34 -5.12 -7.88
C ASP A 142 -5.98 -6.60 -8.06
N LEU A 143 -7.01 -7.44 -8.12
CA LEU A 143 -6.90 -8.88 -8.35
C LEU A 143 -7.53 -9.20 -9.71
N LEU A 144 -6.72 -9.59 -10.67
CA LEU A 144 -7.13 -9.79 -12.06
C LEU A 144 -7.79 -11.15 -12.27
N HIS A 145 -7.24 -12.20 -11.65
CA HIS A 145 -7.71 -13.57 -11.84
C HIS A 145 -7.52 -14.42 -10.59
N ALA A 146 -8.38 -15.43 -10.42
CA ALA A 146 -8.27 -16.44 -9.38
C ALA A 146 -8.44 -17.84 -9.99
N PRO A 147 -7.45 -18.73 -9.88
CA PRO A 147 -7.51 -20.05 -10.49
C PRO A 147 -8.53 -20.93 -9.74
N GLY A 148 -9.02 -21.97 -10.41
CA GLY A 148 -9.92 -22.96 -9.82
C GLY A 148 -10.88 -23.56 -10.83
N LYS A 149 -11.24 -24.83 -10.64
CA LYS A 149 -12.05 -25.59 -11.61
C LYS A 149 -13.55 -25.27 -11.51
N TRP A 150 -14.01 -24.85 -10.34
CA TRP A 150 -15.42 -24.55 -10.07
C TRP A 150 -15.55 -23.30 -9.20
N LYS A 151 -16.72 -22.64 -9.26
CA LYS A 151 -17.00 -21.39 -8.51
C LYS A 151 -16.68 -21.48 -7.03
N LYS A 152 -16.92 -22.63 -6.39
CA LYS A 152 -16.58 -22.87 -4.98
C LYS A 152 -15.08 -22.71 -4.72
N GLU A 153 -14.27 -23.36 -5.54
CA GLU A 153 -12.81 -23.33 -5.40
C GLU A 153 -12.26 -21.94 -5.74
N GLN A 154 -12.74 -21.34 -6.84
CA GLN A 154 -12.41 -19.97 -7.20
C GLN A 154 -12.75 -18.99 -6.07
N THR A 155 -13.92 -19.13 -5.43
CA THR A 155 -14.30 -18.31 -4.28
C THR A 155 -13.27 -18.42 -3.14
N LEU A 156 -12.87 -19.64 -2.78
CA LEU A 156 -11.89 -19.85 -1.71
C LEU A 156 -10.51 -19.31 -2.08
N ASN A 157 -10.07 -19.54 -3.31
CA ASN A 157 -8.80 -19.03 -3.83
C ASN A 157 -8.79 -17.50 -3.90
N THR A 158 -9.90 -16.86 -4.30
CA THR A 158 -10.06 -15.39 -4.28
C THR A 158 -9.90 -14.84 -2.86
N TYR A 159 -10.45 -15.51 -1.84
CA TYR A 159 -10.26 -15.09 -0.44
C TYR A 159 -8.80 -15.21 0.00
N ILE A 160 -8.11 -16.28 -0.38
CA ILE A 160 -6.68 -16.48 -0.11
C ILE A 160 -5.86 -15.38 -0.80
N LEU A 161 -6.13 -15.11 -2.08
CA LEU A 161 -5.43 -14.09 -2.87
C LEU A 161 -5.74 -12.67 -2.38
N THR A 162 -6.96 -12.40 -1.91
CA THR A 162 -7.29 -11.12 -1.28
C THR A 162 -6.46 -10.91 -0.01
N GLY A 163 -6.40 -11.92 0.86
CA GLY A 163 -5.55 -11.87 2.05
C GLY A 163 -4.07 -11.75 1.70
N LEU A 164 -3.62 -12.38 0.61
CA LEU A 164 -2.23 -12.28 0.15
C LEU A 164 -1.93 -10.87 -0.38
N GLY A 165 -2.83 -10.28 -1.16
CA GLY A 165 -2.69 -8.90 -1.66
C GLY A 165 -2.58 -7.91 -0.51
N HIS A 166 -3.42 -8.02 0.52
CA HIS A 166 -3.31 -7.22 1.75
C HIS A 166 -1.98 -7.45 2.46
N TYR A 167 -1.56 -8.71 2.60
CA TYR A 167 -0.27 -9.05 3.22
C TYR A 167 0.92 -8.42 2.51
N LEU A 168 0.90 -8.42 1.17
CA LEU A 168 1.96 -7.86 0.34
C LEU A 168 1.92 -6.32 0.33
N ALA A 169 0.74 -5.73 0.17
CA ALA A 169 0.57 -4.29 0.09
C ALA A 169 0.80 -3.60 1.45
N SER A 170 0.32 -4.19 2.55
CA SER A 170 0.44 -3.63 3.90
C SER A 170 1.69 -4.11 4.65
N SER A 171 2.70 -4.61 3.93
CA SER A 171 4.00 -5.04 4.51
C SER A 171 3.88 -6.03 5.68
N GLY A 172 2.88 -6.92 5.65
CA GLY A 172 2.77 -8.03 6.59
C GLY A 172 1.45 -8.16 7.35
N ASP A 173 0.51 -7.22 7.22
CA ASP A 173 -0.82 -7.40 7.82
C ASP A 173 -1.58 -8.53 7.13
N ARG A 174 -2.13 -9.44 7.93
CA ARG A 174 -2.83 -10.64 7.43
C ARG A 174 -4.33 -10.46 7.42
N SER A 175 -4.82 -9.33 7.92
CA SER A 175 -6.23 -9.04 8.11
C SER A 175 -6.83 -8.49 6.82
N PHE A 176 -8.05 -8.93 6.49
CA PHE A 176 -8.78 -8.42 5.33
C PHE A 176 -10.30 -8.56 5.53
N ASP A 177 -11.04 -7.71 4.83
CA ASP A 177 -12.49 -7.63 4.96
C ASP A 177 -13.25 -8.56 4.01
N ASP A 178 -14.38 -9.07 4.49
CA ASP A 178 -15.34 -9.85 3.70
C ASP A 178 -15.87 -9.06 2.49
N VAL A 179 -16.01 -7.74 2.65
CA VAL A 179 -16.55 -6.84 1.63
C VAL A 179 -15.60 -6.78 0.43
N THR A 180 -14.31 -6.59 0.69
CA THR A 180 -13.26 -6.53 -0.34
C THR A 180 -13.15 -7.86 -1.08
N ALA A 181 -13.06 -8.98 -0.36
CA ALA A 181 -12.97 -10.31 -0.97
C ALA A 181 -14.22 -10.65 -1.82
N ARG A 182 -15.41 -10.26 -1.36
CA ARG A 182 -16.65 -10.42 -2.13
C ARG A 182 -16.65 -9.57 -3.40
N ALA A 183 -16.21 -8.31 -3.31
CA ALA A 183 -16.13 -7.43 -4.47
C ALA A 183 -15.22 -8.00 -5.57
N PHE A 184 -14.09 -8.61 -5.18
CA PHE A 184 -13.25 -9.35 -6.14
C PHE A 184 -13.96 -10.59 -6.70
N CYS A 185 -14.68 -11.35 -5.87
CA CYS A 185 -15.45 -12.49 -6.37
C CYS A 185 -16.51 -12.08 -7.42
N GLU A 186 -17.16 -10.93 -7.22
CA GLU A 186 -18.15 -10.39 -8.16
C GLU A 186 -17.49 -9.97 -9.47
N ARG A 187 -16.35 -9.27 -9.40
CA ARG A 187 -15.58 -8.81 -10.55
C ARG A 187 -15.03 -9.95 -11.41
N ILE A 188 -14.50 -10.99 -10.76
CA ILE A 188 -13.91 -12.17 -11.43
C ILE A 188 -15.01 -13.18 -11.85
N GLY A 189 -16.26 -12.97 -11.43
CA GLY A 189 -17.40 -13.81 -11.81
C GLY A 189 -17.53 -15.13 -11.04
N CYS A 190 -16.79 -15.30 -9.93
CA CYS A 190 -16.89 -16.47 -9.07
C CYS A 190 -17.93 -16.31 -7.94
N TYR A 191 -18.51 -15.12 -7.76
CA TYR A 191 -19.56 -14.89 -6.76
C TYR A 191 -20.83 -15.68 -7.07
N ASP A 192 -21.29 -16.44 -6.09
CA ASP A 192 -22.56 -17.19 -6.12
C ASP A 192 -23.37 -16.80 -4.89
N GLN A 193 -24.32 -15.88 -5.06
CA GLN A 193 -25.11 -15.33 -3.95
C GLN A 193 -25.80 -16.41 -3.09
N ALA A 194 -26.26 -17.51 -3.70
CA ALA A 194 -26.96 -18.57 -2.99
C ALA A 194 -25.99 -19.44 -2.17
N ASN A 195 -24.81 -19.71 -2.71
CA ASN A 195 -23.87 -20.67 -2.15
C ASN A 195 -22.63 -20.06 -1.47
N HIS A 196 -22.41 -18.75 -1.57
CA HIS A 196 -21.17 -18.09 -1.09
C HIS A 196 -20.87 -18.39 0.37
N ALA A 197 -21.88 -18.23 1.23
CA ALA A 197 -21.74 -18.50 2.66
C ALA A 197 -21.44 -19.98 2.94
N ALA A 198 -22.01 -20.90 2.14
CA ALA A 198 -21.76 -22.33 2.26
C ALA A 198 -20.34 -22.68 1.81
N HIS A 199 -19.83 -22.07 0.74
CA HIS A 199 -18.46 -22.24 0.28
C HIS A 199 -17.46 -21.87 1.39
N LEU A 200 -17.65 -20.71 2.03
CA LEU A 200 -16.77 -20.21 3.10
C LEU A 200 -16.80 -21.02 4.40
N LYS A 201 -17.89 -21.75 4.67
CA LYS A 201 -17.96 -22.69 5.81
C LYS A 201 -17.08 -23.91 5.62
N SER A 202 -16.83 -24.30 4.36
CA SER A 202 -15.99 -25.45 4.00
C SER A 202 -14.54 -25.08 3.68
N ARG A 203 -14.08 -23.92 4.14
CA ARG A 203 -12.69 -23.48 3.96
C ARG A 203 -11.73 -24.36 4.76
N GLY A 204 -10.50 -24.48 4.26
CA GLY A 204 -9.41 -25.16 4.94
C GLY A 204 -8.67 -24.25 5.94
N PRO A 205 -7.43 -24.63 6.33
CA PRO A 205 -6.64 -23.89 7.30
C PRO A 205 -5.98 -22.62 6.73
N GLU A 206 -6.24 -22.25 5.48
CA GLU A 206 -5.56 -21.16 4.77
C GLU A 206 -5.93 -19.78 5.30
N PHE A 207 -7.16 -19.62 5.80
CA PHE A 207 -7.60 -18.38 6.44
C PHE A 207 -8.63 -18.64 7.53
N THR A 208 -8.62 -17.79 8.54
CA THR A 208 -9.53 -17.86 9.70
C THR A 208 -10.39 -16.60 9.78
N GLY A 209 -11.41 -16.60 10.64
CA GLY A 209 -12.29 -15.44 10.85
C GLY A 209 -13.74 -15.68 10.41
N GLU A 210 -14.53 -14.62 10.39
CA GLU A 210 -15.95 -14.69 10.07
C GLU A 210 -16.48 -13.37 9.51
N LYS A 211 -17.63 -13.44 8.86
CA LYS A 211 -18.33 -12.26 8.35
C LYS A 211 -18.59 -11.27 9.48
N GLY A 212 -18.12 -10.04 9.31
CA GLY A 212 -18.31 -8.93 10.27
C GLY A 212 -17.10 -8.65 11.17
N ARG A 213 -16.30 -9.67 11.52
CA ARG A 213 -15.03 -9.48 12.23
C ARG A 213 -13.82 -9.38 11.31
N GLY A 214 -14.01 -9.72 10.03
CA GLY A 214 -12.93 -9.84 9.07
C GLY A 214 -12.32 -11.25 9.06
N TYR A 215 -11.40 -11.44 8.14
CA TYR A 215 -10.65 -12.67 7.96
C TYR A 215 -9.16 -12.41 8.16
N GLY A 216 -8.43 -13.46 8.53
CA GLY A 216 -6.99 -13.44 8.71
C GLY A 216 -6.34 -14.54 7.89
N LEU A 217 -5.37 -14.20 7.05
CA LEU A 217 -4.56 -15.15 6.31
C LEU A 217 -3.58 -15.87 7.24
N THR A 218 -3.49 -17.19 7.13
CA THR A 218 -2.56 -17.99 7.95
C THR A 218 -1.24 -18.26 7.21
N ASN A 219 -0.23 -18.82 7.90
CA ASN A 219 0.99 -19.26 7.24
C ASN A 219 0.74 -20.32 6.13
N PRO A 220 -0.11 -21.35 6.35
CA PRO A 220 -0.59 -22.21 5.26
C PRO A 220 -1.21 -21.43 4.10
N GLY A 221 -2.01 -20.40 4.38
CA GLY A 221 -2.63 -19.54 3.37
C GLY A 221 -1.62 -18.77 2.53
N ILE A 222 -0.58 -18.21 3.14
CA ILE A 222 0.50 -17.50 2.42
C ILE A 222 1.20 -18.47 1.45
N ARG A 223 1.52 -19.68 1.90
CA ARG A 223 2.14 -20.71 1.05
C ARG A 223 1.22 -21.14 -0.08
N ARG A 224 -0.08 -21.32 0.20
CA ARG A 224 -1.09 -21.65 -0.81
C ARG A 224 -1.23 -20.51 -1.82
N GLY A 225 -1.26 -19.25 -1.36
CA GLY A 225 -1.32 -18.07 -2.21
C GLY A 225 -0.16 -18.01 -3.20
N ALA A 226 1.08 -18.26 -2.75
CA ALA A 226 2.23 -18.36 -3.65
C ALA A 226 2.06 -19.47 -4.72
N ALA A 227 1.48 -20.62 -4.35
CA ALA A 227 1.20 -21.69 -5.30
C ALA A 227 0.11 -21.28 -6.31
N LEU A 228 -0.93 -20.55 -5.87
CA LEU A 228 -1.99 -20.04 -6.75
C LEU A 228 -1.43 -19.05 -7.77
N VAL A 229 -0.50 -18.18 -7.38
CA VAL A 229 0.14 -17.23 -8.29
C VAL A 229 0.84 -17.94 -9.45
N LYS A 230 1.62 -18.99 -9.14
CA LYS A 230 2.26 -19.83 -10.16
C LYS A 230 1.27 -20.59 -11.02
N GLU A 231 0.16 -21.04 -10.44
CA GLU A 231 -0.91 -21.74 -11.16
C GLU A 231 -1.52 -20.86 -12.26
N VAL A 232 -1.76 -19.58 -11.97
CA VAL A 232 -2.28 -18.62 -12.97
C VAL A 232 -1.30 -18.49 -14.14
N SER A 233 -0.01 -18.34 -13.86
CA SER A 233 1.00 -18.18 -14.91
C SER A 233 1.12 -19.38 -15.83
N ASN A 234 1.05 -20.59 -15.26
CA ASN A 234 1.03 -21.81 -16.04
C ASN A 234 -0.24 -21.93 -16.91
N SER A 235 -1.40 -21.47 -16.40
CA SER A 235 -2.66 -21.51 -17.14
C SER A 235 -2.73 -20.50 -18.29
N ALA A 236 -2.04 -19.36 -18.18
CA ALA A 236 -2.00 -18.34 -19.23
C ALA A 236 -1.12 -18.74 -20.44
N SER A 237 -0.26 -19.73 -20.27
CA SER A 237 0.69 -20.18 -21.32
C SER A 237 0.15 -21.30 -22.21
N THR A 238 -1.11 -21.73 -22.03
CA THR A 238 -1.76 -22.82 -22.78
C THR A 238 -2.84 -22.28 -23.71
#